data_AF-A0A2D7BZZ7-F1
#
_entry.id   AF-A0A2D7BZZ7-F1
#
_cell.length_a   1.000
_cell.length_b   1.000
_cell.length_c   1.000
_cell.angle_alpha   90.00
_cell.angle_beta   90.00
_cell.angle_gamma   90.00
#
_symmetry.space_group_name_H-M   'P 1'
#
loop_
_entity.id
_entity.type
_entity.pdbx_description
1 polymer ?
#
loop_
_entity_poly.entity_id
_entity_poly.type
_entity_poly.pdbx_seq_one_letter_code
_entity_poly.pdbx_strand_id
1 'polypeptide(L)'
;MLLFDWKKVFDTAQGNIAACNMIMDMLVKSQVPRNKYDPIYKYSYKDFAGDSFLLHGEMLLYNSYKYTQKELCIYYALASLRSTAEYFATQKTTLDTLHCPVPLETINDNRLLIISSNEITFIYEEVTLETIH
;
A
#
# COMPACT_ATOMS: atom_id res chain seq x y z
N MET A 1 11.43 3.33 -2.41
CA MET A 1 10.56 3.20 -1.24
C MET A 1 9.77 4.48 -1.05
N LEU A 2 8.45 4.38 -1.08
CA LEU A 2 7.53 5.44 -0.67
C LEU A 2 7.34 5.37 0.84
N LEU A 3 7.49 6.51 1.51
CA LEU A 3 7.11 6.70 2.91
C LEU A 3 5.80 7.47 2.98
N PHE A 4 4.85 6.99 3.78
CA PHE A 4 3.52 7.58 3.87
C PHE A 4 2.88 7.33 5.25
N ASP A 5 1.74 7.97 5.49
CA ASP A 5 0.90 7.73 6.66
C ASP A 5 -0.47 7.20 6.21
N TRP A 6 -0.72 5.91 6.44
CA TRP A 6 -1.98 5.28 6.04
C TRP A 6 -3.20 5.88 6.75
N LYS A 7 -3.05 6.29 8.02
CA LYS A 7 -4.15 6.90 8.77
C LYS A 7 -4.56 8.22 8.14
N LYS A 8 -3.61 9.07 7.77
CA LYS A 8 -3.89 10.33 7.04
C LYS A 8 -4.61 10.07 5.71
N VAL A 9 -4.19 9.04 4.98
CA VAL A 9 -4.83 8.64 3.71
C VAL A 9 -6.27 8.19 3.95
N PHE A 10 -6.47 7.26 4.88
CA PHE A 10 -7.78 6.69 5.20
C PHE A 10 -8.77 7.75 5.72
N ASP A 11 -8.32 8.61 6.63
CA ASP A 11 -9.12 9.71 7.19
C ASP A 11 -9.50 10.74 6.11
N THR A 12 -8.55 11.08 5.23
CA THR A 12 -8.81 12.00 4.10
C THR A 12 -9.78 11.42 3.09
N ALA A 13 -9.72 10.11 2.86
CA ALA A 13 -10.62 9.37 1.98
C ALA A 13 -11.98 9.07 2.64
N GLN A 14 -12.13 9.31 3.95
CA GLN A 14 -13.32 8.93 4.73
C GLN A 14 -13.68 7.45 4.57
N GLY A 15 -12.66 6.58 4.49
CA GLY A 15 -12.81 5.15 4.25
C GLY A 15 -13.28 4.76 2.84
N ASN A 16 -13.40 5.70 1.91
CA ASN A 16 -13.75 5.38 0.52
C ASN A 16 -12.57 4.71 -0.20
N ILE A 17 -12.76 3.45 -0.60
CA ILE A 17 -11.73 2.62 -1.24
C ILE A 17 -11.14 3.28 -2.50
N ALA A 18 -11.99 3.83 -3.37
CA ALA A 18 -11.53 4.44 -4.62
C ALA A 18 -10.70 5.71 -4.34
N ALA A 19 -11.09 6.51 -3.34
CA ALA A 19 -10.34 7.68 -2.93
C ALA A 19 -9.00 7.29 -2.27
N CYS A 20 -8.95 6.25 -1.42
CA CYS A 20 -7.69 5.73 -0.88
C CYS A 20 -6.73 5.35 -2.00
N ASN A 21 -7.19 4.55 -2.96
CA ASN A 21 -6.36 4.10 -4.07
C ASN A 21 -5.92 5.27 -4.97
N MET A 22 -6.77 6.27 -5.18
CA MET A 22 -6.41 7.48 -5.94
C MET A 22 -5.32 8.30 -5.23
N ILE A 23 -5.41 8.47 -3.92
CA ILE A 23 -4.36 9.14 -3.13
C ILE A 23 -3.06 8.34 -3.21
N MET A 24 -3.12 7.01 -3.07
CA MET A 24 -1.94 6.17 -3.18
C MET A 24 -1.32 6.21 -4.59
N ASP A 25 -2.14 6.20 -5.65
CA ASP A 25 -1.65 6.34 -7.04
C ASP A 25 -0.94 7.69 -7.26
N MET A 26 -1.51 8.76 -6.72
CA MET A 26 -0.89 10.10 -6.73
C MET A 26 0.46 10.09 -6.01
N LEU A 27 0.54 9.51 -4.81
CA LEU A 27 1.77 9.49 -4.00
C LEU A 27 2.87 8.64 -4.65
N VAL A 28 2.56 7.42 -5.07
CA VAL A 28 3.54 6.51 -5.66
C VAL A 28 4.10 7.08 -6.97
N LYS A 29 3.26 7.63 -7.84
CA LYS A 29 3.70 8.21 -9.12
C LYS A 29 4.15 9.67 -9.02
N SER A 30 4.14 10.25 -7.82
CA SER A 30 4.42 11.69 -7.59
C SER A 30 3.62 12.60 -8.55
N GLN A 31 2.33 12.30 -8.75
CA GLN A 31 1.50 13.03 -9.70
C GLN A 31 1.21 14.45 -9.22
N VAL A 32 1.28 15.40 -10.14
CA VAL A 32 0.86 16.80 -9.93
C VAL A 32 -0.47 17.01 -10.66
N PRO A 33 -1.50 17.59 -10.01
CA PRO A 33 -2.78 17.86 -10.66
C PRO A 33 -2.59 18.77 -11.86
N ARG A 34 -3.25 18.43 -12.97
CA ARG A 34 -3.12 19.22 -14.21
C ARG A 34 -3.84 20.57 -14.11
N ASN A 35 -4.93 20.61 -13.35
CA ASN A 35 -5.73 21.80 -13.11
C ASN A 35 -6.63 21.61 -11.88
N LYS A 36 -7.41 22.64 -11.52
CA LYS A 36 -8.31 22.64 -10.36
C LYS A 36 -9.49 21.64 -10.43
N TYR A 37 -9.78 21.10 -11.60
CA TYR A 37 -10.84 20.11 -11.81
C TYR A 37 -10.33 18.67 -11.75
N ASP A 38 -9.00 18.50 -11.68
CA ASP A 38 -8.38 17.19 -11.52
C ASP A 38 -8.83 16.56 -10.19
N PRO A 39 -9.32 15.30 -10.17
CA PRO A 39 -9.73 14.64 -8.94
C PRO A 39 -8.66 14.62 -7.84
N ILE A 40 -7.37 14.62 -8.21
CA ILE A 40 -6.27 14.62 -7.24
C ILE A 40 -5.96 16.01 -6.67
N TYR A 41 -6.48 17.09 -7.27
CA TYR A 41 -6.19 18.47 -6.86
C TYR A 41 -6.55 18.75 -5.40
N LYS A 42 -7.67 18.20 -4.91
CA LYS A 42 -8.06 18.33 -3.50
C LYS A 42 -7.11 17.61 -2.52
N TYR A 43 -6.32 16.67 -3.01
CA TYR A 43 -5.39 15.88 -2.22
C TYR A 43 -3.95 16.42 -2.32
N SER A 44 -3.58 17.08 -3.41
CA SER A 44 -2.21 17.56 -3.64
C SER A 44 -1.69 18.58 -2.62
N TYR A 45 -2.58 19.29 -1.93
CA TYR A 45 -2.22 20.26 -0.89
C TYR A 45 -2.08 19.65 0.50
N LYS A 46 -2.33 18.36 0.65
CA LYS A 46 -2.27 17.66 1.93
C LYS A 46 -0.92 16.96 2.09
N ASP A 47 -0.44 16.94 3.32
CA ASP A 47 0.71 16.15 3.70
C ASP A 47 0.28 14.72 4.04
N PHE A 48 0.90 13.74 3.35
CA PHE A 48 0.72 12.32 3.60
C PHE A 48 2.02 11.62 4.02
N ALA A 49 3.07 12.38 4.37
CA ALA A 49 4.32 11.79 4.86
C ALA A 49 4.10 11.10 6.22
N GLY A 50 4.81 10.01 6.44
CA GLY A 50 4.78 9.20 7.65
C GLY A 50 5.78 8.05 7.62
N ASP A 51 5.65 7.15 8.59
CA ASP A 51 6.60 6.06 8.81
C ASP A 51 6.14 4.73 8.21
N SER A 52 4.98 4.67 7.55
CA SER A 52 4.58 3.48 6.78
C SER A 52 5.32 3.45 5.46
N PHE A 53 5.53 2.27 4.88
CA PHE A 53 6.34 2.14 3.67
C PHE A 53 5.78 1.18 2.62
N LEU A 54 6.08 1.50 1.36
CA LEU A 54 5.99 0.61 0.20
C LEU A 54 7.33 0.61 -0.52
N LEU A 55 7.97 -0.55 -0.67
CA LEU A 55 9.25 -0.67 -1.36
C LEU A 55 9.08 -0.46 -2.86
N HIS A 56 8.10 -1.17 -3.44
CA HIS A 56 7.90 -1.27 -4.89
C HIS A 56 6.46 -0.91 -5.30
N GLY A 57 5.97 0.23 -4.80
CA GLY A 57 4.63 0.73 -5.14
C GLY A 57 4.40 0.87 -6.65
N GLU A 58 5.43 1.21 -7.42
CA GLU A 58 5.33 1.33 -8.88
C GLU A 58 4.99 -0.01 -9.55
N MET A 59 5.59 -1.11 -9.08
CA MET A 59 5.34 -2.46 -9.62
C MET A 59 3.92 -2.94 -9.28
N LEU A 60 3.45 -2.64 -8.08
CA LEU A 60 2.07 -2.87 -7.68
C LEU A 60 1.11 -2.10 -8.60
N LEU A 61 1.36 -0.81 -8.83
CA LEU A 61 0.50 0.02 -9.69
C LEU A 61 0.53 -0.41 -11.15
N TYR A 62 1.69 -0.81 -11.67
CA TYR A 62 1.82 -1.34 -13.02
C TYR A 62 0.95 -2.58 -13.24
N ASN A 63 0.85 -3.44 -12.21
CA ASN A 63 0.02 -4.64 -12.26
C ASN A 63 -1.39 -4.46 -11.71
N SER A 64 -1.76 -3.26 -11.24
CA SER A 64 -3.01 -3.00 -10.52
C SER A 64 -4.27 -3.36 -11.33
N TYR A 65 -4.20 -3.33 -12.66
CA TYR A 65 -5.30 -3.71 -13.55
C TYR A 65 -5.77 -5.16 -13.39
N LYS A 66 -4.94 -6.05 -12.83
CA LYS A 66 -5.29 -7.46 -12.54
C LYS A 66 -6.12 -7.62 -11.27
N TYR A 67 -6.15 -6.59 -10.43
CA TYR A 67 -6.66 -6.63 -9.07
C TYR A 67 -7.85 -5.71 -8.87
N THR A 68 -8.68 -6.02 -7.88
CA THR A 68 -9.79 -5.17 -7.49
C THR A 68 -9.31 -3.99 -6.65
N GLN A 69 -10.08 -2.91 -6.66
CA GLN A 69 -9.80 -1.73 -5.83
C GLN A 69 -9.77 -2.10 -4.33
N LYS A 70 -10.60 -3.06 -3.90
CA LYS A 70 -10.62 -3.55 -2.52
C LYS A 70 -9.29 -4.24 -2.16
N GLU A 71 -8.80 -5.12 -3.03
CA GLU A 71 -7.52 -5.82 -2.82
C GLU A 71 -6.35 -4.85 -2.67
N LEU A 72 -6.27 -3.83 -3.54
CA LEU A 72 -5.24 -2.79 -3.48
C LEU A 72 -5.32 -1.99 -2.16
N CYS A 73 -6.52 -1.59 -1.75
CA CYS A 73 -6.71 -0.83 -0.52
C CYS A 73 -6.33 -1.65 0.73
N ILE A 74 -6.68 -2.94 0.77
CA ILE A 74 -6.26 -3.84 1.85
C ILE A 74 -4.75 -4.02 1.85
N TYR A 75 -4.13 -4.16 0.68
CA TYR A 75 -2.69 -4.26 0.55
C TYR A 75 -1.98 -3.06 1.15
N TYR A 76 -2.40 -1.83 0.79
CA TYR A 76 -1.85 -0.60 1.38
C TYR A 76 -2.03 -0.54 2.90
N ALA A 77 -3.21 -0.91 3.39
CA ALA A 77 -3.51 -0.92 4.81
C ALA A 77 -2.60 -1.88 5.59
N LEU A 78 -2.48 -3.13 5.13
CA LEU A 78 -1.65 -4.12 5.81
C LEU A 78 -0.15 -3.80 5.67
N ALA A 79 0.28 -3.32 4.51
CA ALA A 79 1.67 -2.90 4.30
C ALA A 79 2.07 -1.79 5.29
N SER A 80 1.12 -0.94 5.68
CA SER A 80 1.33 0.17 6.62
C SER A 80 1.55 -0.25 8.07
N LEU A 81 1.14 -1.47 8.43
CA LEU A 81 1.29 -2.03 9.78
C LEU A 81 2.70 -2.56 10.05
N ARG A 82 3.51 -2.71 9.00
CA ARG A 82 4.89 -3.18 9.12
C ARG A 82 5.76 -2.13 9.80
N SER A 83 6.74 -2.58 10.59
CA SER A 83 7.71 -1.70 11.23
C SER A 83 8.80 -1.28 10.26
N THR A 84 8.91 0.02 9.97
CA THR A 84 10.04 0.58 9.19
C THR A 84 11.37 0.39 9.90
N ALA A 85 11.40 0.52 11.22
CA ALA A 85 12.61 0.29 12.01
C ALA A 85 13.12 -1.14 11.88
N GLU A 86 12.20 -2.13 11.89
CA GLU A 86 12.55 -3.53 11.67
C GLU A 86 13.06 -3.75 10.25
N TYR A 87 12.40 -3.18 9.24
CA TYR A 87 12.88 -3.24 7.86
C TYR A 87 14.30 -2.70 7.72
N PHE A 88 14.63 -1.55 8.32
CA PHE A 88 16.00 -1.03 8.26
C PHE A 88 17.02 -1.92 8.95
N ALA A 89 16.64 -2.63 10.02
CA ALA A 89 17.52 -3.52 10.76
C ALA A 89 17.71 -4.89 10.10
N THR A 90 16.65 -5.46 9.53
CA THR A 90 16.60 -6.89 9.11
C THR A 90 16.25 -7.09 7.64
N GLN A 91 15.83 -6.03 6.93
CA GLN A 91 15.24 -6.08 5.59
C GLN A 91 13.93 -6.87 5.51
N LYS A 92 13.24 -7.10 6.64
CA LYS A 92 11.96 -7.82 6.67
C LYS A 92 10.86 -7.02 5.95
N THR A 93 10.23 -7.65 4.96
CA THR A 93 9.15 -7.06 4.16
C THR A 93 7.78 -7.68 4.45
N THR A 94 7.74 -8.76 5.24
CA THR A 94 6.51 -9.46 5.65
C THR A 94 5.88 -8.81 6.89
N LEU A 95 4.59 -9.07 7.11
CA LEU A 95 3.86 -8.68 8.31
C LEU A 95 3.58 -9.93 9.15
N ASP A 96 3.91 -9.91 10.44
CA ASP A 96 3.53 -10.99 11.35
C ASP A 96 2.00 -11.05 11.50
N THR A 97 1.41 -12.25 11.44
CA THR A 97 -0.05 -12.43 11.57
C THR A 97 -0.59 -11.93 12.90
N LEU A 98 0.22 -11.90 13.97
CA LEU A 98 -0.14 -11.32 15.27
C LEU A 98 -0.37 -9.81 15.24
N HIS A 99 0.22 -9.11 14.25
CA HIS A 99 0.02 -7.68 14.05
C HIS A 99 -1.17 -7.36 13.13
N CYS A 100 -1.81 -8.37 12.54
CA CYS A 100 -2.98 -8.19 11.70
C CYS A 100 -4.22 -7.92 12.58
N PRO A 101 -4.90 -6.77 12.45
CA PRO A 101 -6.06 -6.42 13.28
C PRO A 101 -7.35 -7.12 12.85
N VAL A 102 -7.32 -7.90 11.75
CA VAL A 102 -8.48 -8.58 11.18
C VAL A 102 -8.24 -10.08 11.07
N PRO A 103 -9.30 -10.91 11.13
CA PRO A 103 -9.17 -12.35 10.94
C PRO A 103 -8.60 -12.69 9.56
N LEU A 104 -7.66 -13.64 9.51
CA LEU A 104 -6.98 -14.03 8.27
C LEU A 104 -7.95 -14.50 7.17
N GLU A 105 -9.05 -15.14 7.57
CA GLU A 105 -10.13 -15.56 6.66
C GLU A 105 -10.70 -14.41 5.82
N THR A 106 -10.72 -13.19 6.36
CA THR A 106 -11.27 -12.01 5.66
C THR A 106 -10.36 -11.45 4.58
N ILE A 107 -9.07 -11.80 4.63
CA ILE A 107 -8.02 -11.31 3.72
C ILE A 107 -7.41 -12.43 2.87
N ASN A 108 -7.78 -13.69 3.12
CA ASN A 108 -7.26 -14.86 2.41
C ASN A 108 -7.60 -14.87 0.91
N ASP A 109 -8.69 -14.22 0.53
CA ASP A 109 -9.09 -14.07 -0.88
C ASP A 109 -8.30 -12.99 -1.63
N ASN A 110 -7.43 -12.23 -0.95
CA ASN A 110 -6.68 -11.15 -1.57
C ASN A 110 -5.47 -11.70 -2.35
N ARG A 111 -5.55 -11.63 -3.69
CA ARG A 111 -4.53 -12.18 -4.60
C ARG A 111 -3.19 -11.43 -4.57
N LEU A 112 -3.09 -10.33 -3.82
CA LEU A 112 -1.84 -9.58 -3.62
C LEU A 112 -1.06 -10.04 -2.39
N LEU A 113 -1.64 -10.94 -1.59
CA LEU A 113 -1.09 -11.42 -0.33
C LEU A 113 -0.88 -12.93 -0.41
N ILE A 114 0.20 -13.40 0.20
CA ILE A 114 0.39 -14.82 0.49
C ILE A 114 0.35 -14.96 2.01
N ILE A 115 -0.66 -15.67 2.51
CA ILE A 115 -0.89 -15.81 3.95
C ILE A 115 -0.38 -17.18 4.40
N SER A 116 0.60 -17.16 5.29
CA SER A 116 1.08 -18.32 6.04
C SER A 116 0.58 -18.22 7.48
N SER A 117 0.78 -19.28 8.29
CA SER A 117 0.31 -19.29 9.68
C SER A 117 0.86 -18.14 10.54
N ASN A 118 2.11 -17.73 10.28
CA ASN A 118 2.81 -16.72 11.10
C ASN A 118 3.09 -15.41 10.35
N GLU A 119 3.04 -15.40 9.01
CA GLU A 119 3.44 -14.24 8.24
C GLU A 119 2.52 -14.01 7.03
N ILE A 120 2.36 -12.73 6.69
CA ILE A 120 1.67 -12.23 5.52
C ILE A 120 2.73 -11.62 4.60
N THR A 121 2.89 -12.23 3.44
CA THR A 121 3.84 -11.79 2.41
C THR A 121 3.13 -10.93 1.36
N PHE A 122 3.80 -9.86 0.93
CA PHE A 122 3.30 -8.91 -0.06
C PHE A 122 3.97 -9.18 -1.40
N ILE A 123 3.21 -9.66 -2.39
CA ILE A 123 3.77 -10.21 -3.65
C ILE A 123 4.71 -9.23 -4.37
N TYR A 124 4.38 -7.94 -4.38
CA TYR A 124 5.19 -6.95 -5.07
C TYR A 124 6.36 -6.38 -4.25
N GLU A 125 6.46 -6.69 -2.96
CA GLU A 125 7.54 -6.16 -2.10
C GLU A 125 8.75 -7.10 -2.05
N GLU A 126 8.57 -8.39 -2.36
CA GLU A 126 9.65 -9.38 -2.46
C GLU A 126 10.26 -9.47 -3.87
N VAL A 127 9.87 -8.59 -4.80
CA VAL A 127 10.36 -8.63 -6.18
C VAL A 127 11.85 -8.31 -6.21
N THR A 128 12.67 -9.34 -6.40
CA THR A 128 14.07 -9.20 -6.78
C THR A 128 14.15 -8.77 -8.25
N LEU A 129 15.15 -7.96 -8.59
CA LEU A 129 15.37 -7.44 -9.96
C LEU A 129 15.40 -8.52 -11.07
N GLU A 130 15.57 -9.79 -10.69
CA GLU A 130 15.60 -10.96 -11.59
C GLU A 130 14.22 -11.38 -12.13
N THR A 131 13.11 -10.97 -11.50
CA THR A 131 11.76 -11.29 -11.98
C THR A 131 11.21 -10.27 -12.98
N ILE A 132 12.03 -9.28 -13.36
CA ILE A 132 11.74 -8.26 -14.36
C ILE A 132 12.48 -8.64 -15.66
N HIS A 133 12.04 -9.71 -16.32
CA HIS A 133 12.53 -10.12 -17.63
C HIS A 133 11.37 -10.29 -18.62
#